data_AF-A0A242CH83-F1
#
_entry.id   AF-A0A242CH83-F1
#
_cell.length_a   1.000
_cell.length_b   1.000
_cell.length_c   1.000
_cell.angle_alpha   90.00
_cell.angle_beta   90.00
_cell.angle_gamma   90.00
#
_symmetry.space_group_name_H-M   'P 1'
#
loop_
_entity.id
_entity.type
_entity.pdbx_description
1 polymer ?
#
loop_
_entity_poly.entity_id
_entity_poly.type
_entity_poly.pdbx_seq_one_letter_code
_entity_poly.pdbx_strand_id
1 'polypeptide(L)'
;MPKIKVYFADGSVQTFHEEQTFKTLSSKDSDWQNIDGLKNQVITIRDNIGLRSQNNAGLRDSFFEILANSDYFFDVENPNTIYSKNAVVKFEIL
;
A
#
# COMPACT_ATOMS: atom_id res chain seq x y z
N MET A 1 15.24 13.51 -6.03
CA MET A 1 14.40 12.63 -5.21
C MET A 1 14.25 11.32 -5.94
N PRO A 2 14.79 10.22 -5.38
CA PRO A 2 14.47 8.86 -5.76
C PRO A 2 12.96 8.65 -5.91
N LYS A 3 12.55 7.84 -6.89
CA LYS A 3 11.12 7.55 -7.14
C LYS A 3 10.91 6.06 -7.36
N ILE A 4 9.69 5.60 -7.16
CA ILE A 4 9.24 4.27 -7.60
C ILE A 4 8.19 4.43 -8.67
N LYS A 5 8.39 3.75 -9.79
CA LYS A 5 7.41 3.60 -10.85
C LYS A 5 6.71 2.25 -10.70
N VAL A 6 5.41 2.26 -10.48
CA VAL A 6 4.57 1.08 -10.22
C VAL A 6 3.68 0.82 -11.42
N TYR A 7 3.65 -0.43 -11.87
CA TYR A 7 2.84 -0.88 -13.00
C TYR A 7 1.69 -1.73 -12.48
N PHE A 8 0.48 -1.39 -12.91
CA PHE A 8 -0.74 -2.07 -12.48
C PHE A 8 -1.29 -2.99 -13.59
N ALA A 9 -2.10 -3.97 -13.18
CA ALA A 9 -2.67 -4.99 -14.04
C ALA A 9 -3.67 -4.44 -15.07
N ASP A 10 -4.24 -3.26 -14.81
CA ASP A 10 -5.09 -2.52 -15.76
C ASP A 10 -4.28 -1.76 -16.82
N GLY A 11 -2.95 -1.87 -16.81
CA GLY A 11 -2.04 -1.16 -17.70
C GLY A 11 -1.70 0.26 -17.25
N SER A 12 -2.31 0.76 -16.17
CA SER A 12 -1.97 2.06 -15.60
C SER A 12 -0.59 2.01 -14.94
N VAL A 13 0.04 3.19 -14.89
CA VAL A 13 1.37 3.35 -14.33
C VAL A 13 1.36 4.57 -13.43
N GLN A 14 1.84 4.41 -12.20
CA GLN A 14 1.97 5.51 -11.26
C GLN A 14 3.41 5.69 -10.82
N THR A 15 3.78 6.93 -10.55
CA THR A 15 5.09 7.27 -10.00
C THR A 15 4.89 7.84 -8.60
N PHE A 16 5.45 7.17 -7.61
CA PHE A 16 5.49 7.61 -6.23
C PHE A 16 6.87 8.16 -5.91
N HIS A 17 6.91 9.22 -5.11
CA HIS A 17 8.16 9.85 -4.72
C HIS A 17 8.55 9.49 -3.30
N GLU A 18 9.83 9.65 -2.99
CA GLU A 18 10.31 9.63 -1.62
C GLU A 18 9.49 10.57 -0.72
N GLU A 19 9.34 10.19 0.54
CA GLU A 19 8.60 10.87 1.61
C GLU A 19 7.07 10.89 1.42
N GLN A 20 6.56 10.39 0.29
CA GLN A 20 5.12 10.21 0.11
C GLN A 20 4.57 9.24 1.16
N THR A 21 3.46 9.63 1.79
CA THR A 21 2.86 8.89 2.90
C THR A 21 1.63 8.14 2.44
N PHE A 22 1.56 6.85 2.77
CA PHE A 22 0.45 5.98 2.42
C PHE A 22 -0.29 5.53 3.67
N LYS A 23 -1.62 5.45 3.53
CA LYS A 23 -2.44 4.66 4.45
C LYS A 23 -2.70 3.30 3.84
N THR A 24 -2.72 2.29 4.70
CA THR A 24 -2.97 0.90 4.31
C THR A 24 -4.29 0.41 4.88
N LEU A 25 -5.00 -0.37 4.08
CA LEU A 25 -6.24 -1.02 4.43
C LEU A 25 -6.00 -2.53 4.35
N SER A 26 -6.28 -3.25 5.42
CA SER A 26 -6.10 -4.69 5.48
C SER A 26 -7.32 -5.34 6.11
N SER A 27 -7.75 -6.46 5.51
CA SER A 27 -8.82 -7.32 6.03
C SER A 27 -8.32 -8.31 7.10
N LYS A 28 -7.02 -8.31 7.41
CA LYS A 28 -6.37 -9.33 8.25
C LYS A 28 -6.57 -9.17 9.76
N ASP A 29 -7.20 -8.11 10.25
CA ASP A 29 -7.49 -7.99 11.67
C ASP A 29 -8.82 -8.66 11.99
N SER A 30 -8.76 -9.98 12.04
CA SER A 30 -9.78 -10.82 12.64
C SER A 30 -9.49 -11.01 14.13
N ASP A 31 -9.67 -9.97 14.95
CA ASP A 31 -10.04 -10.19 16.37
C ASP A 31 -11.52 -10.63 16.45
N TRP A 32 -11.85 -11.67 15.67
CA TRP A 32 -13.19 -12.19 15.42
C TRP A 32 -13.31 -13.66 15.86
N GLN A 33 -12.67 -14.03 16.97
CA GLN A 33 -13.18 -15.18 17.72
C GLN A 33 -14.51 -14.74 18.36
N ASN A 34 -15.60 -15.21 17.76
CA ASN A 34 -17.02 -14.90 18.02
C ASN A 34 -17.49 -13.62 17.34
N ILE A 35 -18.13 -13.74 16.17
CA ILE A 35 -19.60 -13.61 16.04
C ILE A 35 -20.01 -14.43 14.82
N ASP A 36 -20.96 -15.35 15.02
CA ASP A 36 -21.67 -16.07 13.96
C ASP A 36 -22.14 -15.12 12.85
N GLY A 37 -21.77 -15.44 11.61
CA GLY A 37 -22.35 -14.84 10.42
C GLY A 37 -21.55 -13.69 9.83
N LEU A 38 -20.72 -14.01 8.85
CA LEU A 38 -20.48 -13.24 7.62
C LEU A 38 -21.33 -11.96 7.45
N LYS A 39 -20.96 -10.83 8.09
CA LYS A 39 -21.47 -9.49 7.71
C LYS A 39 -20.51 -8.32 7.94
N ASN A 40 -19.48 -8.43 8.76
CA ASN A 40 -18.62 -7.28 9.06
C ASN A 40 -17.14 -7.63 8.83
N GLN A 41 -16.67 -7.54 7.59
CA GLN A 41 -15.22 -7.38 7.38
C GLN A 41 -14.83 -6.05 8.01
N VAL A 42 -14.13 -6.09 9.15
CA VAL A 42 -13.54 -4.89 9.74
C VAL A 42 -12.36 -4.52 8.86
N ILE A 43 -12.48 -3.40 8.15
CA ILE A 43 -11.36 -2.80 7.43
C ILE A 43 -10.52 -2.09 8.47
N THR A 44 -9.36 -2.64 8.83
CA THR A 44 -8.42 -1.90 9.65
C THR A 44 -7.63 -0.95 8.78
N ILE A 45 -7.68 0.33 9.16
CA ILE A 45 -6.78 1.36 8.66
C ILE A 45 -5.52 1.27 9.51
N ARG A 46 -4.42 0.77 8.94
CA ARG A 46 -3.13 0.74 9.64
C ARG A 46 -2.37 2.05 9.43
N ASP A 47 -1.37 2.27 10.28
CA ASP A 47 -0.58 3.50 10.42
C ASP A 47 -0.06 4.07 9.10
N ASN A 48 0.28 5.36 9.12
CA ASN A 48 0.94 6.05 8.02
C ASN A 48 2.31 5.40 7.73
N ILE A 49 2.45 4.73 6.59
CA ILE A 49 3.73 4.19 6.12
C ILE A 49 4.29 5.14 5.06
N GLY A 50 5.45 5.74 5.34
CA GLY A 50 6.14 6.62 4.41
C GLY A 50 7.08 5.85 3.48
N LEU A 51 7.19 6.26 2.21
CA LEU A 51 8.26 5.82 1.33
C LEU A 51 9.58 6.46 1.75
N ARG A 52 10.40 5.71 2.49
CA ARG A 52 11.68 6.24 3.02
C ARG A 52 12.82 5.84 2.09
N SER A 53 13.67 6.77 1.67
CA SER A 53 15.01 6.42 1.17
C SER A 53 16.04 6.75 2.25
N GLN A 54 16.66 5.71 2.79
CA GLN A 54 18.03 5.85 3.32
C GLN A 54 19.06 5.51 2.22
N ASN A 55 18.61 4.82 1.16
CA ASN A 55 19.31 4.42 -0.08
C ASN A 55 18.27 3.77 -1.04
N ASN A 56 18.70 3.29 -2.23
CA ASN A 56 17.82 2.57 -3.18
C ASN A 56 17.15 1.32 -2.58
N ALA A 57 17.79 0.64 -1.62
CA ALA A 57 17.17 -0.49 -0.92
C ALA A 57 16.02 -0.04 -0.02
N GLY A 58 16.16 1.12 0.65
CA GLY A 58 15.13 1.69 1.53
C GLY A 58 13.80 1.96 0.83
N LEU A 59 13.83 2.49 -0.40
CA LEU A 59 12.60 2.71 -1.17
C LEU A 59 11.91 1.39 -1.50
N ARG A 60 12.67 0.41 -2.01
CA ARG A 60 12.17 -0.93 -2.33
C ARG A 60 11.56 -1.58 -1.10
N ASP A 61 12.28 -1.59 0.01
CA ASP A 61 11.88 -2.26 1.24
C ASP A 61 10.64 -1.59 1.84
N SER A 62 10.59 -0.25 1.86
CA SER A 62 9.42 0.52 2.32
C SER A 62 8.18 0.23 1.46
N PHE A 63 8.33 0.15 0.13
CA PHE A 63 7.21 -0.19 -0.74
C PHE A 63 6.77 -1.66 -0.56
N PHE A 64 7.72 -2.58 -0.38
CA PHE A 64 7.39 -3.96 -0.03
C PHE A 64 6.65 -4.05 1.31
N GLU A 65 6.99 -3.23 2.29
CA GLU A 65 6.29 -3.18 3.58
C GLU A 65 4.83 -2.73 3.41
N ILE A 66 4.57 -1.70 2.58
CA ILE A 66 3.22 -1.27 2.22
C ILE A 66 2.44 -2.45 1.61
N LEU A 67 3.02 -3.16 0.65
CA LEU A 67 2.37 -4.30 0.01
C LEU A 67 2.23 -5.50 0.95
N ALA A 68 3.19 -5.76 1.84
CA ALA A 68 3.13 -6.90 2.75
C ALA A 68 1.99 -6.76 3.77
N ASN A 69 1.76 -5.54 4.25
CA ASN A 69 0.84 -5.23 5.34
C ASN A 69 -0.57 -4.80 4.90
N SER A 70 -0.85 -4.74 3.60
CA SER A 70 -2.13 -4.22 3.08
C SER A 70 -2.78 -5.11 2.03
N ASP A 71 -4.09 -5.00 1.89
CA ASP A 71 -4.84 -5.44 0.71
C ASP A 71 -5.03 -4.26 -0.26
N TYR A 72 -5.20 -3.06 0.29
CA TYR A 72 -5.29 -1.80 -0.45
C TYR A 72 -4.45 -0.71 0.22
N PHE A 73 -4.03 0.28 -0.56
CA PHE A 73 -3.30 1.43 -0.06
C PHE A 73 -3.67 2.69 -0.85
N PHE A 74 -3.51 3.86 -0.26
CA PHE A 74 -3.75 5.14 -0.93
C PHE A 74 -2.83 6.23 -0.39
N ASP A 75 -2.53 7.20 -1.25
CA ASP A 75 -1.77 8.39 -0.90
C ASP A 75 -2.58 9.28 0.04
N VAL A 76 -1.99 9.71 1.15
CA VAL A 76 -2.64 10.61 2.11
C VAL A 76 -2.93 11.98 1.49
N GLU A 77 -2.10 12.46 0.57
CA GLU A 77 -2.32 13.74 -0.11
C GLU A 77 -3.42 13.64 -1.17
N ASN A 78 -3.62 12.45 -1.75
CA ASN A 78 -4.60 12.19 -2.81
C ASN A 78 -5.45 10.93 -2.52
N PRO A 79 -6.34 10.97 -1.50
CA PRO A 79 -7.05 9.78 -1.02
C PRO A 79 -8.14 9.27 -1.95
N ASN A 80 -8.45 10.01 -3.03
CA ASN A 80 -9.49 9.66 -3.99
C ASN A 80 -9.12 8.46 -4.88
N THR A 81 -7.84 8.08 -4.91
CA THR A 81 -7.37 6.92 -5.66
C THR A 81 -6.89 5.84 -4.70
N ILE A 82 -7.58 4.70 -4.71
CA ILE A 82 -7.24 3.54 -3.91
C ILE A 82 -6.60 2.49 -4.81
N TYR A 83 -5.40 2.07 -4.45
CA TYR A 83 -4.65 1.04 -5.14
C TYR A 83 -4.87 -0.30 -4.46
N SER A 84 -5.09 -1.35 -5.25
CA SER A 84 -5.05 -2.72 -4.73
C SER A 84 -3.63 -3.27 -4.83
N LYS A 85 -3.12 -3.89 -3.76
CA LYS A 85 -1.86 -4.63 -3.80
C LYS A 85 -1.83 -5.65 -4.92
N ASN A 86 -2.93 -6.40 -5.09
CA ASN A 86 -3.00 -7.50 -6.05
C ASN A 86 -3.00 -6.99 -7.50
N ALA A 87 -3.25 -5.70 -7.72
CA ALA A 87 -3.11 -5.09 -9.03
C ALA A 87 -1.67 -4.71 -9.35
N VAL A 88 -0.74 -4.69 -8.39
CA VAL A 88 0.67 -4.36 -8.64
C VAL A 88 1.37 -5.53 -9.34
N VAL A 89 1.82 -5.30 -10.58
CA VAL A 89 2.49 -6.32 -11.41
C VAL A 89 4.00 -6.27 -11.22
N LYS A 90 4.56 -5.07 -11.24
CA LYS A 90 5.99 -4.82 -11.01
C LYS A 90 6.20 -3.37 -10.59
N PHE A 91 7.40 -3.08 -10.08
CA PHE A 91 7.84 -1.72 -9.86
C PHE A 91 9.34 -1.57 -10.13
N GLU A 92 9.76 -0.35 -10.44
CA GLU A 92 11.12 0.02 -10.80
C GLU A 92 11.54 1.24 -9.98
N ILE A 93 12.78 1.25 -9.47
CA ILE A 93 13.37 2.43 -8.83
C ILE A 93 13.92 3.35 -9.94
N LEU A 94 13.64 4.65 -9.82
CA LEU A 94 14.12 5.71 -10.72
C LEU A 94 15.07 6.67 -10.00
#